data_AF-A0A0C2TDK4-F1
#
_entry.id   AF-A0A0C2TDK4-F1
#
_cell.length_a   1.000
_cell.length_b   1.000
_cell.length_c   1.000
_cell.angle_alpha   90.00
_cell.angle_beta   90.00
_cell.angle_gamma   90.00
#
_symmetry.space_group_name_H-M   'P 1'
#
loop_
_entity.id
_entity.type
_entity.pdbx_description
1 polymer ?
#
loop_
_entity_poly.entity_id
_entity_poly.type
_entity_poly.pdbx_seq_one_letter_code
_entity_poly.pdbx_strand_id
1 'polypeptide(L)'
;QHIAKALNRRSDAVKKAIKRYNDQAELLDPPATSITWQDIAEYTFVGEFDLLRITRSDIRKEKWTQKAYREAAVSYYKLCRAREELQRLNVEVRRLQGFIYEETRHTETVINQLTTNSPLLAEELRRRWTLRSSINMLHLQRLEQL
;
A
#
# COMPACT_ATOMS: atom_id res chain seq x y z
N GLN A 1 -27.04 -11.88 9.50
CA GLN A 1 -26.77 -12.74 8.32
C GLN A 1 -27.32 -12.17 6.99
N HIS A 2 -27.22 -10.86 6.73
CA HIS A 2 -27.77 -10.26 5.49
C HIS A 2 -26.74 -10.19 4.35
N ILE A 3 -25.48 -9.93 4.68
CA ILE A 3 -24.38 -9.76 3.71
C ILE A 3 -24.13 -11.06 2.93
N ALA A 4 -23.98 -12.19 3.61
CA ALA A 4 -23.76 -13.50 2.97
C ALA A 4 -24.91 -13.89 2.00
N LYS A 5 -26.17 -13.64 2.40
CA LYS A 5 -27.33 -13.90 1.54
C LYS A 5 -27.35 -12.99 0.32
N ALA A 6 -26.98 -11.72 0.46
CA ALA A 6 -26.88 -10.79 -0.66
C ALA A 6 -25.76 -11.18 -1.65
N LEU A 7 -24.59 -11.61 -1.14
CA LEU A 7 -23.49 -12.13 -1.95
C LEU A 7 -23.89 -13.37 -2.76
N ASN A 8 -24.57 -14.33 -2.13
CA ASN A 8 -25.05 -15.54 -2.82
C ASN A 8 -26.03 -15.18 -3.95
N ARG A 9 -27.02 -14.31 -3.67
CA ARG A 9 -27.99 -13.85 -4.69
C ARG A 9 -27.29 -13.18 -5.87
N ARG A 10 -26.28 -12.36 -5.62
CA ARG A 10 -25.50 -11.70 -6.67
C ARG A 10 -24.71 -12.73 -7.49
N SER A 11 -24.07 -13.71 -6.84
CA SER A 11 -23.37 -14.80 -7.53
C SER A 11 -24.29 -15.58 -8.46
N ASP A 12 -25.48 -15.96 -7.97
CA ASP A 12 -26.48 -16.67 -8.77
C ASP A 12 -27.00 -15.83 -9.95
N ALA A 13 -27.19 -14.52 -9.74
CA ALA A 13 -27.58 -13.61 -10.80
C ALA A 13 -26.53 -13.52 -11.91
N VAL A 14 -25.24 -13.43 -11.55
CA VAL A 14 -24.14 -13.41 -12.53
C VAL A 14 -24.05 -14.75 -13.27
N LYS A 15 -24.18 -15.90 -12.58
CA LYS A 15 -24.19 -17.23 -13.25
C LYS A 15 -25.33 -17.34 -14.26
N LYS A 16 -26.53 -16.87 -13.92
CA LYS A 16 -27.67 -16.83 -14.85
C LYS A 16 -27.41 -15.91 -16.05
N ALA A 17 -26.76 -14.76 -15.82
CA ALA A 17 -26.40 -13.85 -16.89
C ALA A 17 -25.38 -14.48 -17.86
N ILE A 18 -24.34 -15.17 -17.35
CA ILE A 18 -23.39 -15.92 -18.16
C ILE A 18 -24.11 -16.94 -19.03
N LYS A 19 -25.00 -17.75 -18.43
CA LYS A 19 -25.76 -18.76 -19.17
C LYS A 19 -26.56 -18.13 -20.30
N ARG A 20 -27.34 -17.08 -19.99
CA ARG A 20 -28.13 -16.36 -21.01
C ARG A 20 -27.26 -15.79 -22.13
N TYR A 21 -26.11 -15.21 -21.79
CA TYR A 21 -25.17 -14.72 -22.80
C TYR A 21 -24.69 -15.85 -23.71
N ASN A 22 -24.23 -16.97 -23.13
CA ASN A 22 -23.72 -18.11 -23.90
C ASN A 22 -24.81 -18.72 -24.81
N ASP A 23 -26.03 -18.87 -24.29
CA ASP A 23 -27.19 -19.37 -25.05
C ASP A 23 -27.48 -18.48 -26.27
N GLN A 24 -27.29 -17.16 -26.16
CA GLN A 24 -27.48 -16.22 -27.28
C GLN A 24 -26.26 -16.12 -28.19
N ALA A 25 -25.06 -16.23 -27.63
CA ALA A 25 -23.79 -16.17 -28.37
C ALA A 25 -23.68 -17.30 -29.39
N GLU A 26 -24.19 -18.48 -29.06
CA GLU A 26 -24.24 -19.65 -29.95
C GLU A 26 -25.17 -19.44 -31.16
N LEU A 27 -26.21 -18.62 -31.03
CA LEU A 27 -27.19 -18.34 -32.08
C LEU A 27 -26.71 -17.30 -33.11
N LEU A 28 -25.55 -16.67 -32.90
CA LEU A 28 -24.99 -15.67 -33.81
C LEU A 28 -24.29 -16.34 -35.01
N ASP A 29 -24.19 -15.62 -36.13
CA ASP A 29 -23.43 -16.04 -37.30
C ASP A 29 -22.33 -15.01 -37.64
N PRO A 30 -21.03 -15.33 -37.41
CA PRO A 30 -20.54 -16.57 -36.79
C PRO A 30 -20.82 -16.62 -35.27
N PRO A 31 -20.83 -17.83 -34.66
CA PRO A 31 -21.03 -17.98 -33.23
C PRO A 31 -20.00 -17.18 -32.42
N ALA A 32 -20.47 -16.44 -31.43
CA ALA A 32 -19.58 -15.68 -30.54
C ALA A 32 -18.97 -16.59 -29.47
N THR A 33 -17.79 -16.21 -28.97
CA THR A 33 -17.07 -16.97 -27.94
C THR A 33 -17.88 -17.02 -26.64
N SER A 34 -18.03 -18.21 -26.07
CA SER A 34 -18.64 -18.42 -24.76
C SER A 34 -17.75 -17.89 -23.63
N ILE A 35 -18.37 -17.46 -22.53
CA ILE A 35 -17.72 -16.90 -21.36
C ILE A 35 -17.96 -17.84 -20.17
N THR A 36 -16.92 -18.09 -19.39
CA THR A 36 -16.98 -18.87 -18.15
C THR A 36 -16.99 -17.97 -16.92
N TRP A 37 -17.30 -18.55 -15.76
CA TRP A 37 -17.16 -17.83 -14.49
C TRP A 37 -15.73 -17.36 -14.23
N GLN A 38 -14.74 -18.16 -14.64
CA GLN A 38 -13.34 -17.82 -14.48
C GLN A 38 -12.96 -16.61 -15.33
N ASP A 39 -13.45 -16.53 -16.57
CA ASP A 39 -13.25 -15.38 -17.44
C ASP A 39 -13.82 -14.11 -16.82
N ILE A 40 -15.02 -14.16 -16.23
CA ILE A 40 -15.59 -13.01 -15.52
C ILE A 40 -14.71 -12.57 -14.35
N ALA A 41 -14.21 -13.52 -13.54
CA ALA A 41 -13.33 -13.19 -12.44
C ALA A 41 -12.02 -12.52 -12.94
N GLU A 42 -11.48 -12.98 -14.06
CA GLU A 42 -10.29 -12.39 -14.67
C GLU A 42 -10.56 -11.00 -15.27
N TYR A 43 -11.71 -10.81 -15.93
CA TYR A 43 -12.12 -9.53 -16.53
C TYR A 43 -12.60 -8.49 -15.53
N THR A 44 -13.02 -8.90 -14.32
CA THR A 44 -13.47 -7.95 -13.29
C THR A 44 -12.40 -6.90 -13.00
N PHE A 45 -11.13 -7.31 -12.95
CA PHE A 45 -10.01 -6.39 -12.80
C PHE A 45 -9.91 -5.36 -13.94
N VAL A 46 -10.10 -5.79 -15.18
CA VAL A 46 -10.04 -4.90 -16.36
C VAL A 46 -11.24 -3.95 -16.35
N GLY A 47 -12.40 -4.44 -15.91
CA GLY A 47 -13.63 -3.66 -15.76
C GLY A 47 -13.58 -2.60 -14.66
N GLU A 48 -12.61 -2.63 -13.75
CA GLU A 48 -12.39 -1.58 -12.73
C GLU A 48 -11.82 -0.29 -13.32
N PHE A 49 -11.27 -0.34 -14.54
CA PHE A 49 -10.71 0.85 -15.20
C PHE A 49 -11.75 1.51 -16.10
N ASP A 50 -12.52 2.45 -15.54
CA ASP A 50 -13.55 3.21 -16.26
C ASP A 50 -13.04 3.90 -17.54
N LEU A 51 -11.74 4.25 -17.59
CA LEU A 51 -11.08 4.81 -18.78
C LEU A 51 -11.18 3.87 -20.00
N LEU A 52 -11.13 2.55 -19.78
CA LEU A 52 -11.22 1.55 -20.85
C LEU A 52 -12.65 1.44 -21.42
N ARG A 53 -13.66 1.82 -20.63
CA ARG A 53 -15.05 1.89 -21.10
C ARG A 53 -15.25 3.03 -22.11
N ILE A 54 -14.47 4.11 -21.99
CA ILE A 54 -14.56 5.29 -22.86
C ILE A 54 -13.89 5.01 -24.21
N THR A 55 -12.76 4.32 -24.23
CA THR A 55 -11.97 4.10 -25.46
C THR A 55 -12.56 3.06 -26.40
N ARG A 56 -13.46 2.18 -25.94
CA ARG A 56 -14.13 1.11 -26.72
C ARG A 56 -13.19 0.19 -27.52
N SER A 57 -11.88 0.20 -27.23
CA SER A 57 -10.90 -0.66 -27.88
C SER A 57 -10.94 -2.07 -27.30
N ASP A 58 -10.86 -3.09 -28.16
CA ASP A 58 -10.72 -4.47 -27.70
C ASP A 58 -9.30 -4.73 -27.18
N ILE A 59 -9.15 -4.70 -25.87
CA ILE A 59 -7.90 -4.87 -25.14
C ILE A 59 -7.64 -6.32 -24.70
N ARG A 60 -8.55 -7.26 -25.01
CA ARG A 60 -8.42 -8.66 -24.56
C ARG A 60 -7.17 -9.34 -25.11
N LYS A 61 -6.65 -8.85 -26.23
CA LYS A 61 -5.42 -9.35 -26.87
C LYS A 61 -4.14 -8.73 -26.32
N GLU A 62 -4.26 -7.67 -25.53
CA GLU A 62 -3.10 -6.97 -24.99
C GLU A 62 -2.38 -7.80 -23.92
N LYS A 63 -1.05 -7.82 -23.95
CA LYS A 63 -0.27 -8.62 -23.00
C LYS A 63 -0.53 -8.20 -21.54
N TRP A 64 -0.80 -6.93 -21.29
CA TRP A 64 -1.05 -6.41 -19.94
C TRP A 64 -2.43 -6.75 -19.38
N THR A 65 -3.39 -7.23 -20.18
CA THR A 65 -4.69 -7.70 -19.66
C THR A 65 -4.61 -9.14 -19.15
N GLN A 66 -3.66 -9.92 -19.67
CA GLN A 66 -3.42 -11.30 -19.26
C GLN A 66 -2.91 -11.39 -17.82
N LYS A 67 -3.52 -12.28 -17.03
CA LYS A 67 -3.25 -12.43 -15.60
C LYS A 67 -1.78 -12.67 -15.28
N ALA A 68 -1.12 -13.60 -15.98
CA ALA A 68 0.28 -13.95 -15.73
C ALA A 68 1.22 -12.74 -15.87
N TYR A 69 1.02 -11.93 -16.91
CA TYR A 69 1.83 -10.73 -17.14
C TYR A 69 1.57 -9.65 -16.08
N ARG A 70 0.32 -9.51 -15.62
CA ARG A 70 -0.02 -8.59 -14.52
C ARG A 70 0.66 -9.00 -13.22
N GLU A 71 0.59 -10.29 -12.86
CA GLU A 71 1.23 -10.82 -11.65
C GLU A 71 2.75 -10.66 -11.71
N ALA A 72 3.35 -10.92 -12.88
CA ALA A 72 4.78 -10.67 -13.10
C ALA A 72 5.13 -9.19 -12.98
N ALA A 73 4.34 -8.29 -13.58
CA ALA A 73 4.56 -6.85 -13.50
C ALA A 73 4.43 -6.34 -12.04
N VAL A 74 3.40 -6.75 -11.32
CA VAL A 74 3.23 -6.42 -9.89
C VAL A 74 4.44 -6.87 -9.08
N SER A 75 4.91 -8.10 -9.31
CA SER A 75 6.08 -8.64 -8.60
C SER A 75 7.37 -7.88 -8.94
N TYR A 76 7.57 -7.58 -10.22
CA TYR A 76 8.69 -6.78 -10.71
C TYR A 76 8.69 -5.38 -10.08
N TYR A 77 7.56 -4.67 -10.12
CA TYR A 77 7.46 -3.33 -9.55
C TYR A 77 7.59 -3.35 -8.03
N LYS A 78 7.07 -4.35 -7.33
CA LYS A 78 7.32 -4.54 -5.90
C LYS A 78 8.81 -4.68 -5.60
N LEU A 79 9.56 -5.42 -6.41
CA LEU A 79 11.01 -5.55 -6.29
C LEU A 79 11.72 -4.22 -6.55
N CYS A 80 11.33 -3.47 -7.59
CA CYS A 80 11.87 -2.13 -7.85
C CYS A 80 11.63 -1.19 -6.67
N ARG A 81 10.39 -1.14 -6.15
CA ARG A 81 10.05 -0.32 -4.98
C ARG A 81 10.80 -0.76 -3.73
N ALA A 82 11.01 -2.06 -3.52
CA ALA A 82 11.81 -2.53 -2.40
C ALA A 82 13.26 -2.04 -2.47
N ARG A 83 13.86 -1.99 -3.67
CA ARG A 83 15.22 -1.44 -3.87
C ARG A 83 15.28 0.06 -3.62
N GLU A 84 14.28 0.80 -4.07
CA GLU A 84 14.15 2.24 -3.77
C GLU A 84 13.99 2.47 -2.28
N GLU A 85 13.15 1.67 -1.62
CA GLU A 85 12.89 1.79 -0.18
C GLU A 85 14.14 1.48 0.64
N LEU A 86 14.97 0.51 0.25
CA LEU A 86 16.28 0.28 0.87
C LEU A 86 17.19 1.51 0.81
N GLN A 87 17.25 2.19 -0.33
CA GLN A 87 18.02 3.43 -0.45
C GLN A 87 17.46 4.53 0.43
N ARG A 88 16.13 4.69 0.45
CA ARG A 88 15.44 5.68 1.28
C ARG A 88 15.67 5.42 2.77
N LEU A 89 15.54 4.16 3.22
CA LEU A 89 15.76 3.77 4.60
C LEU A 89 17.18 4.12 5.05
N ASN A 90 18.21 3.86 4.23
CA ASN A 90 19.58 4.23 4.57
C ASN A 90 19.76 5.73 4.83
N VAL A 91 19.03 6.58 4.10
CA VAL A 91 19.05 8.04 4.32
C VAL A 91 18.28 8.40 5.58
N GLU A 92 17.09 7.83 5.78
CA GLU A 92 16.23 8.15 6.93
C GLU A 92 16.82 7.66 8.26
N VAL A 93 17.51 6.51 8.29
CA VAL A 93 18.24 6.02 9.47
C VAL A 93 19.27 7.04 9.92
N ARG A 94 20.09 7.54 9.00
CA ARG A 94 21.11 8.56 9.30
C ARG A 94 20.50 9.87 9.75
N ARG A 95 19.41 10.30 9.09
CA ARG A 95 18.68 11.52 9.47
C ARG A 95 18.10 11.42 10.87
N LEU A 96 17.51 10.29 11.22
CA LEU A 96 16.94 10.05 12.55
C LEU A 96 18.04 10.05 13.63
N GLN A 97 19.18 9.38 13.38
CA GLN A 97 20.33 9.41 14.27
C GLN A 97 20.85 10.84 14.48
N GLY A 98 21.04 11.59 13.39
CA GLY A 98 21.48 12.98 13.44
C GLY A 98 20.52 13.88 14.21
N PHE A 99 19.22 13.76 13.92
CA PHE A 99 18.17 14.50 14.61
C PHE A 99 18.17 14.22 16.12
N ILE A 100 18.26 12.96 16.53
CA ILE A 100 18.33 12.57 17.95
C ILE A 100 19.56 13.19 18.63
N TYR A 101 20.72 13.11 17.99
CA TYR A 101 21.96 13.66 18.54
C TYR A 101 21.90 15.18 18.70
N GLU A 102 21.40 15.88 17.68
CA GLU A 102 21.23 17.34 17.72
C GLU A 102 20.19 17.78 18.75
N GLU A 103 19.03 17.11 18.80
CA GLU A 103 17.96 17.38 19.78
C GLU A 103 18.49 17.19 21.21
N THR A 104 19.29 16.14 21.44
CA THR A 104 19.93 15.87 22.74
C THR A 104 20.91 16.97 23.13
N ARG A 105 21.87 17.28 22.25
CA ARG A 105 22.88 18.31 22.51
C ARG A 105 22.24 19.68 22.76
N HIS A 106 21.23 20.04 21.95
CA HIS A 106 20.52 21.29 22.09
C HIS A 106 19.77 21.35 23.43
N THR A 107 19.03 20.30 23.78
CA THR A 107 18.25 20.27 25.02
C THR A 107 19.14 20.32 26.25
N GLU A 108 20.26 19.60 26.27
CA GLU A 108 21.25 19.66 27.34
C GLU A 108 21.86 21.06 27.49
N THR A 109 22.17 21.71 26.37
CA THR A 109 22.69 23.08 26.36
C THR A 109 21.67 24.05 26.98
N VAL A 110 20.40 23.96 26.57
CA VAL A 110 19.32 24.80 27.09
C VAL A 110 19.09 24.55 28.57
N ILE A 111 19.08 23.29 29.02
CA ILE A 111 18.95 22.93 30.44
C ILE A 111 20.10 23.55 31.25
N ASN A 112 21.35 23.48 30.76
CA ASN A 112 22.50 24.06 31.45
C ASN A 112 22.39 25.59 31.56
N GLN A 113 21.99 26.27 30.49
CA GLN A 113 21.76 27.72 30.51
C GLN A 113 20.63 28.13 31.48
N LEU A 114 19.53 27.38 31.48
CA LEU A 114 18.39 27.62 32.36
C LEU A 114 18.71 27.29 33.82
N THR A 115 19.65 26.39 34.10
CA THR A 115 20.04 26.06 35.49
C THR A 115 20.58 27.30 36.21
N THR A 116 21.27 28.20 35.50
CA THR A 116 21.76 29.47 36.04
C THR A 116 20.69 30.56 36.06
N ASN A 117 19.87 30.66 35.00
CA ASN A 117 18.94 31.79 34.83
C ASN A 117 17.55 31.57 35.45
N SER A 118 17.09 30.32 35.54
CA SER A 118 15.72 29.94 35.90
C SER A 118 15.65 28.45 36.31
N PRO A 119 16.11 28.11 37.53
CA PRO A 119 16.29 26.71 37.95
C PRO A 119 14.99 25.89 37.94
N LEU A 120 13.84 26.48 38.26
CA LEU A 120 12.54 25.81 38.21
C LEU A 120 12.15 25.39 36.78
N LEU A 121 12.45 26.24 35.79
CA LEU A 121 12.17 25.93 34.38
C LEU A 121 13.13 24.87 33.85
N ALA A 122 14.39 24.87 34.30
CA ALA A 122 15.37 23.84 33.98
C ALA A 122 14.91 22.46 34.47
N GLU A 123 14.37 22.38 35.68
CA GLU A 123 13.88 21.12 36.25
C GLU A 123 12.65 20.58 35.51
N GLU A 124 11.68 21.44 35.19
CA GLU A 124 10.52 21.02 34.39
C GLU A 124 10.93 20.56 32.98
N LEU A 125 11.92 21.22 32.37
CA LEU A 125 12.44 20.81 31.07
C LEU A 125 13.18 19.46 31.16
N ARG A 126 14.00 19.24 32.20
CA ARG A 126 14.65 17.94 32.48
C ARG A 126 13.62 16.83 32.60
N ARG A 127 12.57 17.04 33.40
CA ARG A 127 11.49 16.07 33.62
C ARG A 127 10.79 15.68 32.32
N ARG A 128 10.48 16.66 31.46
CA ARG A 128 9.89 16.39 30.14
C ARG A 128 10.86 15.68 29.21
N TRP A 129 12.13 16.06 29.25
CA TRP A 129 13.18 15.48 28.43
C TRP A 129 13.42 13.99 28.74
N THR A 130 13.30 13.57 30.01
CA THR A 130 13.56 12.17 30.42
C THR A 130 12.78 11.14 29.61
N LEU A 131 11.49 11.39 29.34
CA LEU A 131 10.68 10.45 28.55
C LEU A 131 11.17 10.41 27.09
N ARG A 132 11.42 11.58 26.51
CA ARG A 132 11.88 11.73 25.12
C ARG A 132 13.25 11.08 24.93
N SER A 133 14.21 11.33 25.83
CA SER A 133 15.54 10.72 25.79
C SER A 133 15.48 9.21 25.90
N SER A 134 14.59 8.67 26.74
CA SER A 134 14.40 7.22 26.90
C SER A 134 13.88 6.57 25.61
N ILE A 135 12.92 7.21 24.93
CA ILE A 135 12.41 6.76 23.64
C ILE A 135 13.50 6.86 22.56
N ASN A 136 14.24 7.97 22.54
CA ASN A 136 15.34 8.17 21.59
C ASN A 136 16.44 7.11 21.77
N MET A 137 16.78 6.73 23.01
CA MET A 137 17.72 5.62 23.26
C MET A 137 17.22 4.29 22.70
N LEU A 138 15.92 3.97 22.85
CA LEU A 138 15.33 2.78 22.27
C LEU A 138 15.39 2.81 20.74
N HIS A 139 15.15 3.97 20.12
CA HIS A 139 15.29 4.12 18.68
C HIS A 139 16.72 3.85 18.23
N LEU A 140 17.72 4.44 18.89
CA LEU A 140 19.13 4.21 18.56
C LEU A 140 19.52 2.72 18.69
N GLN A 141 19.12 2.06 19.78
CA GLN A 141 19.37 0.62 19.97
C GLN A 141 18.76 -0.24 18.86
N ARG A 142 17.54 0.09 18.42
CA ARG A 142 16.89 -0.64 17.31
C ARG A 142 17.59 -0.39 15.98
N LEU A 143 18.09 0.82 15.75
CA LEU A 143 18.83 1.17 14.54
C LEU A 143 20.19 0.46 14.47
N GLU A 144 20.84 0.19 15.61
CA GLU A 144 22.08 -0.59 15.68
C GLU A 144 21.89 -2.08 15.33
N GLN A 145 20.65 -2.57 15.36
CA GLN A 145 20.31 -3.98 15.07
C GLN A 145 19.90 -4.22 13.60
N LEU A 146 19.81 -3.16 12.78
CA LEU A 146 19.48 -3.21 11.36
C LEU A 146 20.73 -3.50 10.51
#